data_AF-A0A955P3Y2-F1
#
_entry.id   AF-A0A955P3Y2-F1
#
_cell.length_a   1.000
_cell.length_b   1.000
_cell.length_c   1.000
_cell.angle_alpha   90.00
_cell.angle_beta   90.00
_cell.angle_gamma   90.00
#
_symmetry.space_group_name_H-M   'P 1'
#
loop_
_entity.id
_entity.type
_entity.pdbx_description
1 polymer ?
#
loop_
_entity_poly.entity_id
_entity_poly.type
_entity_poly.pdbx_seq_one_letter_code
_entity_poly.pdbx_strand_id
1 'polypeptide(L)'
;MKQLPYIAAFGTLSGLLWALVPGTLTESWRSLEVTATILVAGLAAGLATSFLLAKPLKKVSWKWVPLLGLGSLPLGAFLYGLFIGSLRFLMNSVTGTPFGREPEWHYPLEMGGFYAFGVFTYYFPYVLIPLAILTTWSLRWVLL
;
A
#
# COMPACT_ATOMS: atom_id res chain seq x y z
N MET A 1 17.57 17.12 -3.28
CA MET A 1 17.73 16.36 -2.01
C MET A 1 16.90 16.89 -0.85
N LYS A 2 16.54 18.19 -0.78
CA LYS A 2 15.78 18.75 0.37
C LYS A 2 14.37 18.17 0.61
N GLN A 3 13.73 17.59 -0.40
CA GLN A 3 12.36 17.04 -0.28
C GLN A 3 12.30 15.57 0.21
N LEU A 4 13.44 14.88 0.29
CA LEU A 4 13.51 13.47 0.68
C LEU A 4 12.84 13.16 2.03
N PRO A 5 13.10 13.91 3.13
CA PRO A 5 12.49 13.59 4.43
C PRO A 5 10.97 13.78 4.42
N TYR A 6 10.44 14.72 3.64
CA TYR A 6 9.00 14.96 3.55
C TYR A 6 8.29 13.86 2.77
N ILE A 7 8.90 13.36 1.68
CA ILE A 7 8.38 12.21 0.93
C ILE A 7 8.35 10.97 1.83
N ALA A 8 9.41 10.76 2.63
CA ALA A 8 9.47 9.64 3.57
C ALA A 8 8.40 9.77 4.66
N ALA A 9 8.27 10.93 5.31
CA ALA A 9 7.24 11.17 6.32
C ALA A 9 5.82 11.00 5.75
N PHE A 10 5.56 11.53 4.56
CA PHE A 10 4.29 11.36 3.87
C PHE A 10 4.01 9.89 3.52
N GLY A 11 5.00 9.19 2.97
CA GLY A 11 4.90 7.78 2.61
C GLY A 11 4.62 6.89 3.82
N THR A 12 5.26 7.16 4.96
CA THR A 12 5.00 6.49 6.23
C THR A 12 3.55 6.72 6.69
N LEU A 13 3.11 7.97 6.79
CA LEU A 13 1.77 8.29 7.29
C LEU A 13 0.65 7.78 6.38
N SER A 14 0.81 7.97 5.07
CA SER A 14 -0.13 7.42 4.09
C SER A 14 -0.12 5.90 4.12
N GLY A 15 1.05 5.25 4.14
CA GLY A 15 1.17 3.80 4.23
C GLY A 15 0.46 3.20 5.46
N LEU A 16 0.57 3.85 6.62
CA LEU A 16 -0.17 3.45 7.81
C LEU A 16 -1.68 3.59 7.63
N LEU A 17 -2.13 4.74 7.12
CA LEU A 17 -3.56 4.96 6.86
C LEU A 17 -4.12 3.94 5.85
N TRP A 18 -3.34 3.62 4.81
CA TRP A 18 -3.64 2.60 3.81
C TRP A 18 -3.58 1.17 4.35
N ALA A 19 -2.91 0.90 5.46
CA ALA A 19 -2.97 -0.38 6.15
C ALA A 19 -4.19 -0.47 7.08
N LEU A 20 -4.50 0.63 7.77
CA LEU A 20 -5.58 0.71 8.75
C LEU A 20 -6.96 0.59 8.09
N VAL A 21 -7.18 1.26 6.95
CA VAL A 21 -8.49 1.28 6.29
C VAL A 21 -8.90 -0.14 5.82
N PRO A 22 -8.12 -0.86 5.00
CA PRO A 22 -8.45 -2.23 4.60
C PRO A 22 -8.41 -3.19 5.79
N GLY A 23 -7.47 -3.04 6.72
CA GLY A 23 -7.40 -3.88 7.91
C GLY A 23 -8.66 -3.82 8.78
N THR A 24 -9.25 -2.63 8.88
CA THR A 24 -10.54 -2.42 9.59
C THR A 24 -11.71 -2.95 8.79
N LEU A 25 -11.74 -2.71 7.47
CA LEU A 25 -12.81 -3.21 6.59
C LEU A 25 -12.84 -4.73 6.46
N THR A 26 -11.73 -5.40 6.73
CA THR A 26 -11.58 -6.87 6.65
C THR A 26 -11.53 -7.56 8.01
N GLU A 27 -11.71 -6.81 9.11
CA GLU A 27 -11.61 -7.32 10.49
C GLU A 27 -10.31 -8.11 10.77
N SER A 28 -9.19 -7.66 10.19
CA SER A 28 -7.91 -8.38 10.21
C SER A 28 -7.13 -8.24 11.53
N TRP A 29 -7.68 -7.55 12.53
CA TRP A 29 -7.03 -7.21 13.82
C TRP A 29 -7.07 -8.36 14.85
N ARG A 30 -6.68 -9.57 14.45
CA ARG A 30 -6.88 -10.78 15.26
C ARG A 30 -5.74 -11.12 16.22
N SER A 31 -4.51 -10.75 15.88
CA SER A 31 -3.33 -10.96 16.74
C SER A 31 -2.31 -9.83 16.57
N LEU A 32 -1.45 -9.66 17.58
CA LEU A 32 -0.39 -8.65 17.56
C LEU A 32 0.56 -8.86 16.36
N GLU A 33 0.91 -10.11 16.07
CA GLU A 33 1.84 -10.46 14.99
C GLU A 33 1.25 -10.13 13.62
N VAL A 34 -0.04 -10.46 13.41
CA VAL A 34 -0.75 -10.16 12.15
C VAL A 34 -0.88 -8.65 11.96
N THR A 35 -1.25 -7.95 13.03
CA THR A 35 -1.33 -6.49 13.07
C THR A 35 0.02 -5.84 12.72
N ALA A 36 1.10 -6.29 13.36
CA ALA A 36 2.45 -5.78 13.09
C ALA A 36 2.85 -6.00 11.62
N THR A 37 2.58 -7.19 11.07
CA THR A 37 2.89 -7.52 9.68
C THR A 37 2.12 -6.63 8.70
N ILE A 38 0.83 -6.39 8.96
CA ILE A 38 -0.02 -5.50 8.17
C ILE A 38 0.54 -4.06 8.19
N LEU A 39 0.91 -3.56 9.36
CA LEU A 39 1.43 -2.19 9.51
C LEU A 39 2.79 -2.04 8.84
N VAL A 40 3.70 -2.99 9.01
CA VAL A 40 5.03 -2.98 8.38
C VAL A 40 4.92 -3.05 6.86
N ALA A 41 4.05 -3.92 6.33
CA ALA A 41 3.79 -4.00 4.89
C ALA A 41 3.19 -2.69 4.35
N GLY A 42 2.25 -2.08 5.08
CA GLY A 42 1.67 -0.79 4.75
C GLY A 42 2.69 0.34 4.71
N LEU A 43 3.57 0.42 5.71
CA LEU A 43 4.66 1.38 5.77
C LEU A 43 5.58 1.24 4.55
N ALA A 44 6.04 0.02 4.26
CA ALA A 44 6.90 -0.26 3.12
C ALA A 44 6.22 0.09 1.79
N ALA A 45 4.95 -0.28 1.63
CA ALA A 45 4.16 0.03 0.45
C ALA A 45 3.95 1.55 0.26
N GLY A 46 3.61 2.27 1.32
CA GLY A 46 3.40 3.72 1.28
C GLY A 46 4.67 4.49 0.92
N LEU A 47 5.82 4.09 1.49
CA LEU A 47 7.13 4.62 1.13
C LEU A 47 7.44 4.34 -0.35
N ALA A 48 7.41 3.07 -0.77
CA ALA A 48 7.73 2.68 -2.13
C ALA A 48 6.84 3.39 -3.16
N THR A 49 5.53 3.43 -2.91
CA THR A 49 4.55 4.11 -3.79
C THR A 49 4.85 5.60 -3.88
N SER A 50 5.12 6.26 -2.75
CA SER A 50 5.44 7.69 -2.73
C SER A 50 6.71 8.02 -3.50
N PHE A 51 7.75 7.18 -3.38
CA PHE A 51 8.99 7.33 -4.15
C PHE A 51 8.79 7.12 -5.65
N LEU A 52 8.02 6.10 -6.05
CA LEU A 52 7.71 5.82 -7.45
C LEU A 52 6.89 6.95 -8.09
N LEU A 53 5.94 7.54 -7.35
CA LEU A 53 5.10 8.63 -7.82
C LEU A 53 5.78 10.01 -7.78
N ALA A 54 6.84 10.19 -6.99
CA ALA A 54 7.46 11.50 -6.81
C ALA A 54 7.98 12.13 -8.11
N LYS A 55 8.59 11.32 -8.98
CA LYS A 55 9.13 11.80 -10.27
C LYS A 55 8.02 12.16 -11.28
N PRO A 56 7.02 11.31 -11.56
CA PRO A 56 5.93 11.68 -12.48
C PRO A 56 5.10 12.85 -11.96
N LEU A 57 4.82 12.93 -10.66
CA LEU A 57 4.00 14.02 -10.08
C LEU A 57 4.58 15.41 -10.29
N LYS A 58 5.90 15.56 -10.27
CA LYS A 58 6.58 16.84 -10.56
C LYS A 58 6.46 17.29 -12.01
N LYS A 59 6.30 16.35 -12.94
CA LYS A 59 6.33 16.61 -14.38
C LYS A 59 4.95 16.86 -14.98
N VAL A 60 3.90 16.35 -14.34
CA VAL A 60 2.54 16.46 -14.87
C VAL A 60 1.85 17.74 -14.40
N SER A 61 0.91 18.27 -15.18
CA SER A 61 0.05 19.37 -14.72
C SER A 61 -0.95 18.90 -13.65
N TRP A 62 -1.51 19.82 -12.86
CA TRP A 62 -2.44 19.50 -11.78
C TRP A 62 -3.67 18.72 -12.27
N LYS A 63 -4.07 18.91 -13.54
CA LYS A 63 -5.20 18.23 -14.19
C LYS A 63 -5.01 16.71 -14.31
N TRP A 64 -3.77 16.22 -14.32
CA TRP A 64 -3.45 14.79 -14.45
C TRP A 64 -3.28 14.08 -13.09
N VAL A 65 -3.34 14.82 -11.99
CA VAL A 65 -3.17 14.25 -10.63
C VAL A 65 -4.25 13.20 -10.31
N PRO A 66 -5.54 13.39 -10.65
CA PRO A 66 -6.55 12.36 -10.39
C PRO A 66 -6.27 11.05 -11.14
N LEU A 67 -5.78 11.12 -12.38
CA LEU A 67 -5.42 9.93 -13.15
C LEU A 67 -4.22 9.19 -12.56
N LEU A 68 -3.21 9.92 -12.08
CA LEU A 68 -2.11 9.33 -11.31
C LEU A 68 -2.60 8.75 -9.98
N GLY A 69 -3.62 9.35 -9.36
CA GLY A 69 -4.27 8.82 -8.16
C GLY A 69 -5.02 7.52 -8.43
N LEU A 70 -5.72 7.42 -9.55
CA LEU A 70 -6.35 6.17 -9.97
C LEU A 70 -5.31 5.08 -10.26
N GLY A 71 -4.17 5.45 -10.85
CA GLY A 71 -3.06 4.53 -11.09
C GLY A 71 -2.28 4.16 -9.82
N SER A 72 -2.25 5.03 -8.81
CA SER A 72 -1.56 4.76 -7.54
C SER A 72 -2.29 3.73 -6.68
N LEU A 73 -3.61 3.61 -6.85
CA LEU A 73 -4.43 2.62 -6.15
C LEU A 73 -3.97 1.16 -6.42
N PRO A 74 -3.99 0.64 -7.66
CA PRO A 74 -3.52 -0.72 -7.94
C PRO A 74 -2.01 -0.87 -7.70
N LEU A 75 -1.21 0.18 -7.90
CA LEU A 75 0.23 0.16 -7.61
C LEU A 75 0.50 -0.02 -6.11
N GLY A 76 -0.16 0.76 -5.27
CA GLY A 76 -0.03 0.69 -3.81
C GLY A 76 -0.52 -0.64 -3.27
N ALA A 77 -1.64 -1.15 -3.79
CA ALA A 77 -2.18 -2.46 -3.44
C ALA A 77 -1.25 -3.60 -3.87
N PHE A 78 -0.66 -3.52 -5.07
CA PHE A 78 0.34 -4.47 -5.54
C PHE A 78 1.55 -4.52 -4.60
N LEU A 79 2.12 -3.36 -4.27
CA LEU A 79 3.28 -3.26 -3.40
C LEU A 79 2.96 -3.73 -1.99
N TYR A 80 1.77 -3.41 -1.47
CA TYR A 80 1.29 -3.94 -0.20
C TYR A 80 1.25 -5.47 -0.21
N GLY A 81 0.62 -6.07 -1.23
CA GLY A 81 0.56 -7.52 -1.42
C GLY A 81 1.93 -8.17 -1.54
N LEU A 82 2.85 -7.52 -2.27
CA LEU A 82 4.23 -7.96 -2.40
C LEU A 82 4.94 -7.97 -1.05
N PHE A 83 4.83 -6.90 -0.25
CA PHE A 83 5.49 -6.80 1.04
C PHE A 83 4.89 -7.75 2.07
N ILE A 84 3.57 -7.81 2.20
CA ILE A 84 2.92 -8.72 3.14
C ILE A 84 3.16 -10.19 2.76
N GLY A 85 3.12 -10.52 1.48
CA GLY A 85 3.46 -11.86 0.99
C GLY A 85 4.92 -12.22 1.27
N SER A 86 5.85 -11.28 1.08
CA SER A 86 7.28 -11.49 1.38
C SER A 86 7.53 -11.70 2.87
N LEU A 87 6.88 -10.91 3.74
CA LEU A 87 6.99 -11.06 5.19
C LEU A 87 6.43 -12.41 5.63
N ARG A 88 5.25 -12.82 5.14
CA ARG A 88 4.67 -14.13 5.42
C ARG A 88 5.55 -15.28 4.96
N PHE A 89 6.08 -15.19 3.74
CA PHE A 89 6.99 -16.19 3.18
C PHE A 89 8.25 -16.35 4.04
N LEU A 90 8.85 -15.22 4.46
CA LEU A 90 10.01 -15.22 5.34
C LEU A 90 9.68 -15.83 6.71
N MET A 91 8.57 -15.42 7.33
CA MET A 91 8.13 -15.94 8.63
C MET A 91 7.87 -17.45 8.58
N ASN A 92 7.19 -17.94 7.55
CA ASN A 92 6.95 -19.37 7.36
C ASN A 92 8.25 -20.15 7.18
N SER A 93 9.20 -19.58 6.41
CA SER A 93 10.50 -20.21 6.15
C SER A 93 11.37 -20.30 7.40
N VAL A 94 11.26 -19.34 8.31
CA VAL A 94 12.07 -19.28 9.55
C VAL A 94 11.41 -20.08 10.68
N THR A 95 10.10 -19.97 10.87
CA THR A 95 9.39 -20.57 12.01
C THR A 95 8.90 -21.99 11.76
N GLY A 96 8.75 -22.39 10.49
CA GLY A 96 8.14 -23.68 10.11
C GLY A 96 6.63 -23.77 10.40
N THR A 97 6.02 -22.72 10.94
CA THR A 97 4.59 -22.65 11.25
C THR A 97 3.85 -21.78 10.24
N PRO A 98 2.67 -22.19 9.74
CA PRO A 98 1.86 -21.35 8.86
C PRO A 98 1.44 -20.05 9.56
N PHE A 99 1.95 -18.92 9.08
CA PHE A 99 1.60 -17.59 9.55
C PHE A 99 0.49 -16.98 8.69
N GLY A 100 -0.72 -16.90 9.25
CA GLY A 100 -1.92 -16.40 8.57
C GLY A 100 -2.95 -17.50 8.24
N ARG A 101 -4.20 -17.11 7.94
CA ARG A 101 -5.35 -18.03 7.78
C ARG A 101 -5.62 -18.49 6.35
N GLU A 102 -4.96 -17.92 5.34
CA GLU A 102 -5.32 -18.25 3.95
C GLU A 102 -4.45 -19.36 3.39
N PRO A 103 -5.07 -20.44 2.90
CA PRO A 103 -4.38 -21.46 2.14
C PRO A 103 -4.02 -20.87 0.77
N GLU A 104 -2.89 -21.29 0.20
CA GLU A 104 -2.57 -21.24 -1.25
C GLU A 104 -1.76 -20.08 -1.84
N TRP A 105 -1.62 -18.90 -1.22
CA TRP A 105 -0.77 -17.85 -1.82
C TRP A 105 0.71 -18.06 -1.48
N HIS A 106 1.39 -18.89 -2.28
CA HIS A 106 2.78 -19.30 -2.02
C HIS A 106 3.79 -18.21 -2.43
N TYR A 107 3.41 -17.28 -3.30
CA TYR A 107 4.34 -16.33 -3.90
C TYR A 107 3.94 -14.87 -3.68
N PRO A 108 4.87 -14.00 -3.20
CA PRO A 108 4.61 -12.58 -2.99
C PRO A 108 4.05 -11.85 -4.22
N LEU A 109 4.46 -12.26 -5.42
CA LEU A 109 4.00 -11.67 -6.69
C LEU A 109 2.52 -11.95 -6.96
N GLU A 110 2.05 -13.17 -6.70
CA GLU A 110 0.65 -13.55 -6.88
C GLU A 110 -0.25 -12.79 -5.91
N MET A 111 0.19 -12.67 -4.65
CA MET A 111 -0.50 -11.87 -3.64
C MET A 111 -0.56 -10.39 -4.05
N GLY A 112 0.54 -9.83 -4.55
CA GLY A 112 0.57 -8.48 -5.14
C GLY A 112 -0.47 -8.32 -6.26
N GLY A 113 -0.49 -9.25 -7.22
CA GLY A 113 -1.47 -9.25 -8.31
C GLY A 113 -2.90 -9.30 -7.79
N PHE A 114 -3.20 -10.23 -6.87
CA PHE A 114 -4.51 -10.38 -6.26
C PHE A 114 -5.01 -9.09 -5.61
N TYR A 115 -4.18 -8.42 -4.81
CA TYR A 115 -4.56 -7.14 -4.21
C TYR A 115 -4.73 -6.02 -5.26
N ALA A 116 -3.87 -5.96 -6.28
CA ALA A 116 -3.94 -4.94 -7.32
C ALA A 116 -5.23 -4.97 -8.14
N PHE A 117 -5.79 -6.16 -8.37
CA PHE A 117 -7.10 -6.32 -9.00
C PHE A 117 -8.24 -6.26 -7.99
N GLY A 118 -8.02 -6.80 -6.79
CA GLY A 118 -9.01 -6.87 -5.71
C GLY A 118 -9.47 -5.50 -5.22
N VAL A 119 -8.64 -4.45 -5.29
CA VAL A 119 -9.03 -3.08 -4.92
C VAL A 119 -10.17 -2.50 -5.77
N PHE A 120 -10.46 -3.09 -6.93
CA PHE A 120 -11.59 -2.70 -7.79
C PHE A 120 -12.86 -3.51 -7.51
N THR A 121 -12.82 -4.45 -6.57
CA THR A 121 -13.93 -5.35 -6.25
C THR A 121 -14.60 -4.95 -4.94
N TYR A 122 -15.87 -5.33 -4.77
CA TYR A 122 -16.69 -5.03 -3.58
C TYR A 122 -16.86 -3.52 -3.31
N TYR A 123 -16.90 -3.14 -2.03
CA TYR A 123 -17.12 -1.79 -1.53
C TYR A 123 -15.82 -0.99 -1.34
N PHE A 124 -14.64 -1.61 -1.55
CA PHE A 124 -13.34 -0.96 -1.45
C PHE A 124 -13.19 0.27 -2.36
N PRO A 125 -13.63 0.26 -3.64
CA PRO A 125 -13.41 1.40 -4.54
C PRO A 125 -14.00 2.71 -4.03
N TYR A 126 -15.18 2.66 -3.39
CA TYR A 126 -15.88 3.85 -2.90
C TYR A 126 -15.08 4.62 -1.85
N VAL A 127 -14.24 3.92 -1.07
CA VAL A 127 -13.38 4.52 -0.05
C VAL A 127 -11.97 4.74 -0.58
N LEU A 128 -11.42 3.75 -1.30
CA LEU A 128 -10.02 3.76 -1.70
C LEU A 128 -9.74 4.68 -2.89
N ILE A 129 -10.68 4.88 -3.82
CA ILE A 129 -10.48 5.79 -4.96
C ILE A 129 -10.36 7.26 -4.49
N PRO A 130 -11.32 7.81 -3.69
CA PRO A 130 -11.17 9.15 -3.16
C PRO A 130 -9.87 9.30 -2.35
N LEU A 131 -9.54 8.28 -1.54
CA LEU A 131 -8.33 8.30 -0.74
C LEU A 131 -7.06 8.31 -1.61
N ALA A 132 -7.00 7.55 -2.70
CA ALA A 132 -5.86 7.49 -3.61
C ALA A 132 -5.66 8.83 -4.32
N ILE A 133 -6.75 9.45 -4.78
CA ILE A 133 -6.70 10.78 -5.39
C ILE A 133 -6.21 11.81 -4.37
N LEU A 134 -6.79 11.84 -3.17
CA LEU A 134 -6.42 12.79 -2.11
C LEU A 134 -4.96 12.64 -1.68
N THR A 135 -4.51 11.42 -1.42
CA THR A 135 -3.12 11.16 -1.02
C THR A 135 -2.13 11.49 -2.14
N THR A 136 -2.46 11.20 -3.40
CA THR A 136 -1.63 11.58 -4.55
C THR A 136 -1.56 13.09 -4.73
N TRP A 137 -2.68 13.79 -4.49
CA TRP A 137 -2.74 15.25 -4.52
C TRP A 137 -1.92 15.89 -3.40
N SER A 138 -2.04 15.38 -2.18
CA SER A 138 -1.25 15.82 -1.02
C SER A 138 0.25 15.58 -1.23
N LEU A 139 0.63 14.43 -1.80
CA LEU A 139 2.02 14.15 -2.16
C LEU A 139 2.55 15.19 -3.16
N ARG A 140 1.75 15.59 -4.16
CA ARG A 140 2.16 16.66 -5.09
C ARG A 140 2.45 17.96 -4.36
N TRP A 141 1.62 18.38 -3.40
CA TRP A 141 1.86 19.60 -2.62
C TRP A 141 3.17 19.54 -1.84
N VAL A 142 3.53 18.37 -1.30
CA VAL A 142 4.81 18.15 -0.60
C VAL A 142 6.02 18.26 -1.54
N LEU A 143 5.81 18.00 -2.84
CA LEU A 143 6.86 18.01 -3.87
C LEU A 143 7.05 19.37 -4.56
N LEU A 144 6.13 20.31 -4.38
CA LEU A 144 6.20 21.67 -4.88
C LEU A 144 6.90 22.57 -3.86
#